data_AF-A0A6G3XJC3-F1
#
_entry.id   AF-A0A6G3XJC3-F1
#
_cell.length_a   1.000
_cell.length_b   1.000
_cell.length_c   1.000
_cell.angle_alpha   90.00
_cell.angle_beta   90.00
_cell.angle_gamma   90.00
#
_symmetry.space_group_name_H-M   'P 1'
#
loop_
_entity.id
_entity.type
_entity.pdbx_description
1 polymer ?
#
loop_
_entity_poly.entity_id
_entity_poly.type
_entity_poly.pdbx_seq_one_letter_code
_entity_poly.pdbx_strand_id
1 'polypeptide(L)'
;MHPRLRPAALIAAGALIAALAPVLAPVSPAAATGRPAAPASRTSTVTLVTGDRVHLERFPDGRRAVSVEPGADGPGGSYDQVEIDGDLYVLPGEAMPYLAAGA
;
A
#
# COMPACT_ATOMS: atom_id res chain seq x y z
N MET A 1 37.95 -1.11 19.71
CA MET A 1 38.47 -0.21 20.77
C MET A 1 38.76 1.16 20.16
N HIS A 2 38.41 2.25 20.86
CA HIS A 2 38.87 3.63 20.58
C HIS A 2 40.41 3.74 20.84
N PRO A 3 41.11 4.91 20.76
CA PRO A 3 40.70 6.30 20.43
C PRO A 3 41.61 6.91 19.32
N ARG A 4 41.78 8.22 19.04
CA ARG A 4 41.42 9.54 19.66
C ARG A 4 40.91 10.52 18.58
N LEU A 5 40.51 11.73 18.99
CA LEU A 5 40.18 12.89 18.15
C LEU A 5 41.33 13.91 18.09
N ARG A 6 41.49 14.57 16.93
CA ARG A 6 41.68 16.04 16.66
C ARG A 6 42.55 16.88 17.63
N PRO A 7 43.38 17.83 17.14
CA PRO A 7 42.86 19.21 17.01
C PRO A 7 43.47 20.16 15.93
N ALA A 8 42.61 21.09 15.49
CA ALA A 8 42.82 22.54 15.25
C ALA A 8 43.88 23.14 14.29
N ALA A 9 43.37 23.90 13.31
CA ALA A 9 43.80 25.25 12.89
C ALA A 9 42.51 25.98 12.37
N LEU A 10 42.09 27.16 12.85
CA LEU A 10 42.64 28.53 12.61
C LEU A 10 42.58 28.90 11.10
N ILE A 11 42.00 30.01 10.62
CA ILE A 11 41.52 31.29 11.22
C ILE A 11 40.38 31.94 10.40
N ALA A 12 39.73 32.94 11.00
CA ALA A 12 38.60 33.75 10.54
C ALA A 12 38.65 34.45 9.16
N ALA A 13 37.46 34.65 8.57
CA ALA A 13 36.90 35.84 7.91
C ALA A 13 35.58 35.40 7.24
N GLY A 14 34.41 36.04 7.37
CA GLY A 14 34.17 37.49 7.47
C GLY A 14 33.41 37.93 6.21
N ALA A 15 32.15 37.51 6.04
CA ALA A 15 31.33 37.86 4.88
C ALA A 15 29.88 38.17 5.27
N LEU A 16 29.47 39.39 4.93
CA LEU A 16 28.15 39.99 5.12
C LEU A 16 27.03 39.17 4.48
N ILE A 17 26.06 38.68 5.27
CA ILE A 17 24.84 38.06 4.72
C ILE A 17 23.85 39.18 4.37
N ALA A 18 23.80 39.55 3.09
CA ALA A 18 22.76 40.42 2.57
C ALA A 18 21.41 39.68 2.56
N ALA A 19 20.42 40.20 3.29
CA ALA A 19 19.08 39.62 3.33
C ALA A 19 18.32 39.90 2.02
N LEU A 20 18.27 38.92 1.12
CA LEU A 20 17.28 38.93 0.02
C LEU A 20 15.91 38.51 0.58
N ALA A 21 15.01 39.48 0.72
CA ALA A 21 13.59 39.19 0.88
C ALA A 21 13.00 38.75 -0.48
N PRO A 22 12.35 37.57 -0.58
CA PRO A 22 11.67 37.19 -1.80
C PRO A 22 10.38 38.02 -1.97
N VAL A 23 10.31 38.79 -3.05
CA VAL A 23 9.05 39.40 -3.50
C VAL A 23 8.11 38.28 -3.94
N LEU A 24 7.06 38.05 -3.16
CA LEU A 24 5.96 37.16 -3.54
C LEU A 24 5.08 37.88 -4.56
N ALA A 25 5.31 37.61 -5.84
CA ALA A 25 4.35 37.94 -6.88
C ALA A 25 3.10 37.05 -6.71
N PRO A 26 1.88 37.60 -6.81
CA PRO A 26 0.66 36.80 -6.73
C PRO A 26 0.58 35.87 -7.94
N VAL A 27 0.67 34.55 -7.70
CA VAL A 27 0.44 33.56 -8.73
C VAL A 27 -1.06 33.53 -9.06
N SER A 28 -1.44 34.00 -10.25
CA SER A 28 -2.78 33.72 -10.77
C SER A 28 -2.96 32.21 -10.88
N PRO A 29 -4.08 31.63 -10.42
CA PRO A 29 -4.39 30.22 -10.66
C PRO A 29 -4.71 30.05 -12.14
N ALA A 30 -3.68 29.84 -12.96
CA ALA A 30 -3.84 29.29 -14.29
C ALA A 30 -4.54 27.93 -14.12
N ALA A 31 -5.75 27.81 -14.68
CA ALA A 31 -6.52 26.58 -14.60
C ALA A 31 -5.74 25.46 -15.30
N ALA A 32 -5.06 24.63 -14.51
CA ALA A 32 -4.35 23.48 -15.00
C ALA A 32 -5.38 22.54 -15.64
N THR A 33 -5.33 22.42 -16.97
CA THR A 33 -6.10 21.42 -17.71
C THR A 33 -5.56 20.05 -17.32
N GLY A 34 -6.20 19.47 -16.30
CA GLY A 34 -5.76 18.23 -15.66
C GLY A 34 -5.57 17.12 -16.68
N ARG A 35 -4.39 16.50 -16.67
CA ARG A 35 -4.14 15.28 -17.45
C ARG A 35 -5.16 14.22 -17.00
N PRO A 36 -5.75 13.43 -17.93
CA PRO A 36 -6.65 12.36 -17.54
C PRO A 36 -6.00 11.45 -16.50
N ALA A 37 -6.69 11.24 -15.38
CA ALA A 37 -6.24 10.31 -14.36
C ALA A 37 -6.17 8.90 -14.94
N ALA A 38 -5.11 8.15 -14.61
CA ALA A 38 -5.04 6.73 -14.95
C ALA A 38 -6.19 5.99 -14.25
N PRO A 39 -6.76 4.94 -14.86
CA PRO A 39 -7.78 4.12 -14.20
C PRO A 39 -7.19 3.53 -12.91
N ALA A 40 -7.92 3.65 -11.82
CA ALA A 40 -7.51 3.12 -10.51
C ALA A 40 -7.96 1.65 -10.34
N SER A 41 -7.30 0.93 -9.44
CA SER A 41 -7.80 -0.37 -8.98
C SER A 41 -9.09 -0.23 -8.18
N ARG A 42 -9.87 -1.32 -8.11
CA ARG A 42 -11.12 -1.39 -7.33
C ARG A 42 -11.05 -2.53 -6.33
N THR A 43 -11.05 -2.19 -5.04
CA THR A 43 -11.11 -3.15 -3.94
C THR A 43 -12.55 -3.53 -3.62
N SER A 44 -12.78 -4.77 -3.21
CA SER A 44 -14.05 -5.28 -2.69
C SER A 44 -13.74 -6.19 -1.50
N THR A 45 -14.56 -6.16 -0.45
CA THR A 45 -14.33 -6.95 0.76
C THR A 45 -15.47 -7.96 0.95
N VAL A 46 -15.12 -9.21 1.27
CA VAL A 46 -16.05 -10.30 1.55
C VAL A 46 -15.67 -10.91 2.90
N THR A 47 -16.64 -11.16 3.77
CA THR A 47 -16.42 -11.91 5.01
C THR A 47 -16.72 -13.39 4.77
N LEU A 48 -15.78 -14.26 5.13
CA LEU A 48 -15.95 -15.71 5.06
C LEU A 48 -16.80 -16.22 6.23
N VAL A 49 -17.30 -17.45 6.14
CA VAL A 49 -18.08 -18.10 7.23
C VAL A 49 -17.28 -18.22 8.53
N THR A 50 -15.95 -18.22 8.43
CA THR A 50 -14.97 -18.25 9.53
C THR A 50 -14.78 -16.89 10.22
N GLY A 51 -15.37 -15.81 9.70
CA GLY A 51 -15.21 -14.44 10.19
C GLY A 51 -14.06 -13.66 9.53
N ASP A 52 -13.16 -14.33 8.81
CA ASP A 52 -12.04 -13.70 8.11
C ASP A 52 -12.50 -12.80 6.95
N ARG A 53 -11.75 -11.74 6.67
CA ARG A 53 -12.10 -10.71 5.68
C ARG A 53 -11.16 -10.79 4.49
N VAL A 54 -11.70 -11.18 3.34
CA VAL A 54 -11.00 -11.24 2.06
C VAL A 54 -11.14 -9.91 1.35
N HIS A 55 -10.00 -9.27 1.02
CA HIS A 55 -9.96 -8.10 0.15
C HIS A 55 -9.55 -8.53 -1.26
N LEU A 56 -10.46 -8.39 -2.22
CA LEU A 56 -10.22 -8.59 -3.64
C LEU A 56 -9.92 -7.24 -4.31
N GLU A 57 -8.68 -7.01 -4.70
CA GLU A 57 -8.28 -5.88 -5.54
C GLU A 57 -8.31 -6.27 -7.02
N ARG A 58 -8.99 -5.46 -7.84
CA ARG A 58 -9.06 -5.62 -9.30
C ARG A 58 -8.35 -4.47 -9.99
N PHE A 59 -7.34 -4.80 -10.80
CA PHE A 59 -6.56 -3.83 -11.55
C PHE A 59 -7.18 -3.53 -12.93
N PRO A 60 -6.92 -2.35 -13.54
CA PRO A 60 -7.43 -2.00 -14.86
C PRO A 60 -6.94 -2.91 -16.01
N ASP A 61 -5.83 -3.63 -15.80
CA ASP A 61 -5.24 -4.59 -16.74
C ASP A 61 -5.86 -6.00 -16.64
N GLY A 62 -6.90 -6.16 -15.82
CA GLY A 62 -7.59 -7.44 -15.59
C GLY A 62 -6.96 -8.31 -14.50
N ARG A 63 -5.78 -7.96 -13.97
CA ARG A 63 -5.17 -8.71 -12.85
C ARG A 63 -6.01 -8.57 -11.58
N ARG A 64 -5.89 -9.59 -10.73
CA ARG A 64 -6.51 -9.66 -9.41
C ARG A 64 -5.43 -9.87 -8.36
N ALA A 65 -5.60 -9.26 -7.19
CA ALA A 65 -4.86 -9.59 -5.99
C ALA A 65 -5.83 -9.86 -4.85
N VAL A 66 -5.46 -10.80 -3.98
CA VAL A 66 -6.21 -11.18 -2.80
C VAL A 66 -5.32 -11.03 -1.58
N SER A 67 -5.83 -10.38 -0.55
CA SER A 67 -5.30 -10.43 0.80
C SER A 67 -6.40 -10.84 1.79
N VAL A 68 -6.00 -11.42 2.92
CA VAL A 68 -6.93 -11.87 3.97
C VAL A 68 -6.53 -11.25 5.30
N GLU A 69 -7.47 -10.56 5.94
CA GLU A 69 -7.40 -10.05 7.30
C GLU A 69 -8.11 -11.07 8.23
N PRO A 70 -7.43 -11.62 9.26
CA PRO A 70 -8.05 -12.54 10.21
C PRO A 70 -9.32 -11.99 10.89
N GLY A 71 -10.27 -12.88 11.16
CA GLY A 71 -11.45 -12.58 11.97
C GLY A 71 -11.12 -12.23 13.43
N ALA A 72 -12.14 -11.76 14.16
CA ALA A 72 -11.97 -11.42 15.59
C ALA A 72 -11.77 -12.65 16.49
N ASP A 73 -12.13 -13.85 16.00
CA ASP A 73 -12.24 -15.07 16.79
C ASP A 73 -10.92 -15.85 16.95
N GLY A 74 -9.83 -15.44 16.29
CA GLY A 74 -8.53 -16.08 16.46
C GLY A 74 -7.47 -15.72 15.42
N PRO A 75 -6.30 -16.38 15.45
CA PRO A 75 -5.37 -16.35 14.32
C PRO A 75 -6.05 -16.98 13.10
N GLY A 76 -6.06 -16.26 11.98
CA GLY A 76 -6.78 -16.67 10.77
C GLY A 76 -6.29 -18.00 10.20
N GLY A 77 -7.19 -18.68 9.48
CA GLY A 77 -6.94 -20.00 8.91
C GLY A 77 -5.91 -20.05 7.77
N SER A 78 -5.70 -21.26 7.24
CA SER A 78 -5.09 -21.47 5.92
C SER A 78 -6.15 -21.28 4.82
N TYR A 79 -5.76 -20.82 3.63
CA TYR A 79 -6.69 -20.66 2.51
C TYR A 79 -6.09 -21.18 1.20
N ASP A 80 -6.92 -21.85 0.41
CA ASP A 80 -6.62 -22.18 -0.99
C ASP A 80 -7.23 -21.13 -1.92
N GLN A 81 -6.48 -20.76 -2.95
CA GLN A 81 -6.94 -19.87 -4.02
C GLN A 81 -6.94 -20.66 -5.33
N VAL A 82 -8.08 -20.72 -5.99
CA VAL A 82 -8.25 -21.43 -7.27
C VAL A 82 -9.02 -20.57 -8.25
N GLU A 83 -8.63 -20.65 -9.52
CA GLU A 83 -9.35 -20.01 -10.62
C GLU A 83 -10.02 -21.10 -11.47
N ILE A 84 -11.35 -20.98 -11.65
CA ILE A 84 -12.17 -21.94 -12.39
C ILE A 84 -13.06 -21.13 -13.34
N ASP A 85 -13.03 -21.44 -14.63
CA ASP A 85 -13.79 -20.74 -15.69
C ASP A 85 -13.62 -19.19 -15.71
N GLY A 86 -12.50 -18.70 -15.18
CA GLY A 86 -12.17 -17.28 -15.04
C GLY A 86 -12.62 -16.64 -13.73
N ASP A 87 -13.37 -17.34 -12.88
CA ASP A 87 -13.77 -16.89 -11.55
C ASP A 87 -12.74 -17.30 -10.48
N LEU A 88 -12.45 -16.38 -9.56
CA LEU A 88 -11.46 -16.56 -8.49
C LEU A 88 -12.16 -16.90 -7.18
N TYR A 89 -11.84 -18.09 -6.65
CA TYR A 89 -12.37 -18.62 -5.39
C TYR A 89 -11.30 -18.57 -4.30
N VAL A 90 -11.73 -18.25 -3.08
CA VAL A 90 -10.90 -18.27 -1.87
C VAL A 90 -11.60 -19.20 -0.89
N LEU A 91 -10.97 -20.34 -0.57
CA LEU A 91 -11.58 -21.40 0.22
C LEU A 91 -10.85 -21.52 1.57
N PRO A 92 -11.56 -21.49 2.72
CA PRO A 92 -10.98 -21.85 4.02
C PRO A 92 -10.46 -23.29 4.00
N GLY A 93 -9.30 -23.52 4.61
CA GLY A 93 -8.72 -24.87 4.70
C GLY A 93 -9.60 -25.82 5.50
N GLU A 94 -10.31 -25.33 6.51
CA GLU A 94 -11.33 -26.08 7.25
C GLU A 94 -12.55 -26.48 6.39
N ALA A 95 -12.79 -25.85 5.24
CA ALA A 95 -13.85 -26.24 4.32
C ALA A 95 -13.45 -27.47 3.46
N MET A 96 -12.16 -27.71 3.24
CA MET A 96 -11.67 -28.74 2.31
C MET A 96 -12.16 -30.17 2.60
N PRO A 97 -12.25 -30.65 3.87
CA PRO A 97 -12.82 -31.96 4.17
C PRO A 97 -14.29 -32.10 3.76
N TYR A 98 -15.08 -31.03 3.90
CA TYR A 98 -16.51 -31.02 3.54
C TYR A 98 -16.69 -31.00 2.01
N LEU A 99 -15.86 -30.24 1.30
CA LEU A 99 -15.83 -30.23 -0.16
C LEU A 99 -15.42 -31.59 -0.74
N ALA A 100 -14.42 -32.23 -0.14
CA ALA A 100 -13.97 -33.58 -0.53
C ALA A 100 -15.01 -34.68 -0.27
N ALA A 101 -15.91 -34.49 0.72
CA ALA A 101 -17.01 -35.40 1.00
C ALA A 101 -18.18 -35.29 -0.01
N GLY A 102 -18.19 -34.25 -0.87
CA GLY A 102 -19.28 -33.98 -1.81
C GLY A 102 -20.43 -33.14 -1.24
N ALA A 103 -20.26 -32.62 -0.01
CA ALA A 103 -21.26 -32.02 0.88
C ALA A 103 -22.34 -32.99 1.42
#